data_AF-A0A2T0KMG3-F1
#
_entry.id   AF-A0A2T0KMG3-F1
#
_cell.length_a   1.000
_cell.length_b   1.000
_cell.length_c   1.000
_cell.angle_alpha   90.00
_cell.angle_beta   90.00
_cell.angle_gamma   90.00
#
_symmetry.space_group_name_H-M   'P 1'
#
loop_
_entity.id
_entity.type
_entity.pdbx_description
1 polymer ?
#
loop_
_entity_poly.entity_id
_entity_poly.type
_entity_poly.pdbx_seq_one_letter_code
_entity_poly.pdbx_strand_id
1 'polypeptide(L)'
;MFHQHFLSPAGTDLGPLDGGERVLWRGRCAVAEYAFDEASSLPRWTLPEETDVIVTDRRVRYVLDAAETQSSGELFWLWPQHLRVQPGNRETGRNGTVTQIQLVCKGPEGTFPALVFAGGELSTVGAADHLANTIRQAIARFRVENADLIGVPAVQARMLSRLVIGPEFSNHLGGQGQTVTLLGEVPVPAPEVKDLDEPVSAPRAWIDRPGLEADALRAEEAHRAELASRQAEPDLASRASSLAERVANLVSQGPDDGQTNLSAYLNREY
;
A
#
# COMPACT_ATOMS: atom_id res chain seq x y z
N MET A 1 10.81 -25.09 -7.11
CA MET A 1 11.20 -24.01 -6.18
C MET A 1 10.00 -23.07 -6.07
N PHE A 2 9.53 -22.76 -4.86
CA PHE A 2 8.31 -21.96 -4.67
C PHE A 2 8.64 -20.47 -4.71
N HIS A 3 8.60 -19.83 -5.88
CA HIS A 3 8.60 -18.36 -5.92
C HIS A 3 7.20 -17.88 -5.61
N GLN A 4 7.02 -17.21 -4.47
CA GLN A 4 5.72 -16.63 -4.20
C GLN A 4 5.66 -15.22 -4.78
N HIS A 5 5.17 -15.13 -6.01
CA HIS A 5 4.54 -13.92 -6.49
C HIS A 5 3.07 -13.99 -6.05
N PHE A 6 2.61 -13.04 -5.24
CA PHE A 6 1.21 -13.01 -4.85
C PHE A 6 0.33 -12.91 -6.11
N LEU A 7 0.65 -12.00 -7.03
CA LEU A 7 0.02 -11.92 -8.34
C LEU A 7 0.74 -12.84 -9.33
N SER A 8 -0.02 -13.72 -9.98
CA SER A 8 0.47 -14.55 -11.08
C SER A 8 0.63 -13.71 -12.36
N PRO A 9 1.46 -14.15 -13.33
CA PRO A 9 1.51 -13.53 -14.65
C PRO A 9 0.10 -13.42 -15.26
N ALA A 10 -0.15 -12.35 -16.02
CA ALA A 10 -1.45 -12.14 -16.66
C ALA A 10 -1.83 -13.35 -17.54
N GLY A 11 -3.11 -13.77 -17.47
CA GLY A 11 -3.61 -14.94 -18.18
C GLY A 11 -3.22 -16.29 -17.58
N THR A 12 -2.65 -16.32 -16.37
CA THR A 12 -2.39 -17.59 -15.68
C THR A 12 -3.70 -18.25 -15.26
N ASP A 13 -3.99 -19.42 -15.84
CA ASP A 13 -5.01 -20.30 -15.28
C ASP A 13 -4.41 -21.10 -14.12
N LEU A 14 -4.91 -20.83 -12.92
CA LEU A 14 -4.53 -21.55 -11.70
C LEU A 14 -5.17 -22.96 -11.61
N GLY A 15 -5.95 -23.38 -12.62
CA GLY A 15 -6.57 -24.71 -12.71
C GLY A 15 -7.71 -24.91 -11.70
N PRO A 16 -8.20 -26.14 -11.50
CA PRO A 16 -9.15 -26.44 -10.43
C PRO A 16 -8.49 -26.45 -9.05
N LEU A 17 -9.30 -26.47 -7.99
CA LEU A 17 -8.79 -26.77 -6.64
C LEU A 17 -8.24 -28.20 -6.58
N ASP A 18 -7.25 -28.42 -5.72
CA ASP A 18 -6.61 -29.73 -5.60
C ASP A 18 -7.59 -30.76 -5.03
N GLY A 19 -7.37 -32.04 -5.33
CA GLY A 19 -8.13 -33.13 -4.74
C GLY A 19 -8.17 -33.06 -3.20
N GLY A 20 -9.37 -32.95 -2.65
CA GLY A 20 -9.61 -32.87 -1.20
C GLY A 20 -9.40 -31.50 -0.57
N GLU A 21 -9.12 -30.45 -1.35
CA GLU A 21 -9.09 -29.07 -0.87
C GLU A 21 -10.51 -28.59 -0.55
N ARG A 22 -10.75 -28.10 0.67
CA ARG A 22 -12.08 -27.69 1.14
C ARG A 22 -12.21 -26.17 1.13
N VAL A 23 -13.28 -25.68 0.53
CA VAL A 23 -13.64 -24.26 0.58
C VAL A 23 -14.19 -23.93 1.97
N LEU A 24 -13.55 -22.95 2.64
CA LEU A 24 -13.95 -22.46 3.95
C LEU A 24 -14.72 -21.15 3.85
N TRP A 25 -14.38 -20.32 2.86
CA TRP A 25 -15.09 -19.08 2.56
C TRP A 25 -14.94 -18.73 1.08
N ARG A 26 -15.95 -18.05 0.54
CA ARG A 26 -15.96 -17.48 -0.80
C ARG A 26 -16.71 -16.16 -0.78
N GLY A 27 -16.18 -15.16 -1.45
CA GLY A 27 -16.84 -13.88 -1.65
C GLY A 27 -16.04 -12.93 -2.53
N ARG A 28 -16.52 -11.70 -2.68
CA ARG A 28 -15.85 -10.67 -3.49
C ARG A 28 -15.30 -9.54 -2.65
N CYS A 29 -14.04 -9.20 -2.88
CA CYS A 29 -13.38 -8.06 -2.23
C CYS A 29 -12.15 -7.60 -3.02
N ALA A 30 -11.71 -6.37 -2.78
CA ALA A 30 -10.49 -5.84 -3.36
C ALA A 30 -9.29 -6.58 -2.77
N VAL A 31 -8.28 -6.83 -3.60
CA VAL A 31 -7.04 -7.52 -3.23
C VAL A 31 -5.86 -6.64 -3.61
N ALA A 32 -4.89 -6.50 -2.73
CA ALA A 32 -3.70 -5.69 -3.02
C ALA A 32 -2.44 -6.31 -2.40
N GLU A 33 -1.28 -5.97 -2.96
CA GLU A 33 0.00 -6.23 -2.31
C GLU A 33 0.59 -4.93 -1.78
N TYR A 34 1.03 -4.95 -0.52
CA TYR A 34 1.78 -3.87 0.12
C TYR A 34 3.17 -4.35 0.54
N ALA A 35 4.12 -3.42 0.62
CA ALA A 35 5.44 -3.65 1.19
C ALA A 35 5.50 -2.99 2.58
N PHE A 36 5.49 -3.78 3.67
CA PHE A 36 5.45 -3.24 5.04
C PHE A 36 6.81 -2.85 5.63
N ASP A 37 7.88 -3.04 4.86
CA ASP A 37 9.23 -2.55 5.13
C ASP A 37 9.41 -1.05 4.84
N GLU A 38 8.52 -0.44 4.04
CA GLU A 38 8.54 0.99 3.72
C GLU A 38 7.46 1.76 4.50
N ALA A 39 7.85 2.87 5.14
CA ALA A 39 6.90 3.75 5.83
C ALA A 39 5.99 4.44 4.79
N SER A 40 4.68 4.19 4.87
CA SER A 40 3.67 4.69 3.92
C SER A 40 3.82 4.13 2.51
N SER A 41 3.89 2.80 2.37
CA SER A 41 3.90 2.14 1.07
C SER A 41 2.56 2.30 0.35
N LEU A 42 2.62 2.76 -0.90
CA LEU A 42 1.54 2.57 -1.85
C LEU A 42 1.43 1.07 -2.17
N PRO A 43 0.24 0.57 -2.51
CA PRO A 43 0.12 -0.80 -2.99
C PRO A 43 0.98 -0.99 -4.24
N ARG A 44 1.72 -2.10 -4.30
CA ARG A 44 2.48 -2.51 -5.49
C ARG A 44 1.56 -2.81 -6.67
N TRP A 45 0.41 -3.39 -6.37
CA TRP A 45 -0.70 -3.60 -7.29
C TRP A 45 -2.01 -3.70 -6.52
N THR A 46 -3.12 -3.45 -7.21
CA THR A 46 -4.49 -3.60 -6.67
C THR A 46 -5.38 -4.28 -7.68
N LEU A 47 -6.31 -5.11 -7.18
CA LEU A 47 -7.45 -5.65 -7.88
C LEU A 47 -8.73 -5.10 -7.23
N PRO A 48 -9.79 -4.83 -8.00
CA PRO A 48 -10.96 -4.11 -7.52
C PRO A 48 -11.91 -5.01 -6.72
N GLU A 49 -12.98 -4.43 -6.15
CA GLU A 49 -13.89 -5.13 -5.23
C GLU A 49 -14.66 -6.29 -5.87
N GLU A 50 -14.70 -6.37 -7.20
CA GLU A 50 -15.32 -7.45 -7.96
C GLU A 50 -14.46 -8.73 -8.02
N THR A 51 -13.24 -8.71 -7.49
CA THR A 51 -12.33 -9.87 -7.49
C THR A 51 -12.92 -11.01 -6.69
N ASP A 52 -13.07 -12.18 -7.31
CA ASP A 52 -13.55 -13.39 -6.65
C ASP A 52 -12.43 -13.98 -5.79
N VAL A 53 -12.67 -14.12 -4.48
CA VAL A 53 -11.71 -14.65 -3.50
C VAL A 53 -12.26 -15.93 -2.87
N ILE A 54 -11.41 -16.94 -2.79
CA ILE A 54 -11.72 -18.24 -2.19
C ILE A 54 -10.65 -18.55 -1.15
N VAL A 55 -11.08 -18.80 0.09
CA VAL A 55 -10.23 -19.27 1.19
C VAL A 55 -10.50 -20.76 1.37
N THR A 56 -9.43 -21.55 1.32
CA THR A 56 -9.48 -23.00 1.50
C THR A 56 -8.71 -23.42 2.75
N ASP A 57 -8.71 -24.71 3.05
CA ASP A 57 -7.87 -25.29 4.09
C ASP A 57 -6.38 -25.36 3.74
N ARG A 58 -5.97 -24.93 2.52
CA ARG A 58 -4.55 -24.95 2.08
C ARG A 58 -4.00 -23.59 1.64
N ARG A 59 -4.85 -22.71 1.09
CA ARG A 59 -4.46 -21.43 0.50
C ARG A 59 -5.64 -20.46 0.42
N VAL A 60 -5.33 -19.21 0.11
CA VAL A 60 -6.29 -18.29 -0.50
C VAL A 60 -5.96 -18.15 -1.97
N ARG A 61 -6.99 -18.13 -2.81
CA ARG A 61 -6.92 -17.86 -4.24
C ARG A 61 -7.82 -16.71 -4.59
N TYR A 62 -7.40 -15.90 -5.54
CA TYR A 62 -8.20 -14.79 -6.05
C TYR A 62 -8.09 -14.68 -7.57
N VAL A 63 -9.19 -14.32 -8.21
CA VAL A 63 -9.31 -14.21 -9.66
C VAL A 63 -10.18 -13.00 -9.99
N LEU A 64 -9.65 -12.12 -10.82
CA LEU A 64 -10.39 -11.09 -11.52
C LEU A 64 -10.49 -11.52 -12.98
N ASP A 65 -11.70 -11.86 -13.41
CA ASP A 65 -12.01 -12.14 -14.80
C ASP A 65 -12.61 -10.88 -15.44
N ALA A 66 -11.76 -10.06 -16.06
CA ALA A 66 -12.18 -8.88 -16.80
C ALA A 66 -12.13 -9.17 -18.31
N ALA A 67 -13.00 -8.51 -19.07
CA ALA A 67 -13.23 -8.78 -20.50
C ALA A 67 -11.96 -8.81 -21.38
N GLU A 68 -10.90 -8.12 -20.97
CA GLU A 68 -9.64 -8.03 -21.71
C GLU A 68 -8.44 -8.65 -20.99
N THR A 69 -8.57 -9.01 -19.70
CA THR A 69 -7.45 -9.50 -18.89
C THR A 69 -7.93 -10.35 -17.72
N GLN A 70 -7.39 -11.56 -17.62
CA GLN A 70 -7.51 -12.39 -16.44
C GLN A 70 -6.32 -12.14 -15.52
N SER A 71 -6.59 -11.69 -14.31
CA SER A 71 -5.59 -11.49 -13.25
C SER A 71 -5.89 -12.44 -12.10
N SER A 72 -4.90 -13.20 -11.66
CA SER A 72 -5.10 -14.19 -10.60
C SER A 72 -3.90 -14.29 -9.68
N GLY A 73 -4.10 -14.89 -8.52
CA GLY A 73 -3.02 -15.14 -7.58
C GLY A 73 -3.40 -16.12 -6.49
N GLU A 74 -2.40 -16.59 -5.76
CA GLU A 74 -2.60 -17.48 -4.62
C GLU A 74 -1.53 -17.33 -3.52
N LEU A 75 -1.94 -17.62 -2.30
CA LEU A 75 -1.11 -17.59 -1.10
C LEU A 75 -1.39 -18.82 -0.26
N PHE A 76 -0.40 -19.72 -0.16
CA PHE A 76 -0.45 -20.91 0.65
C PHE A 76 -0.20 -20.61 2.13
N TRP A 77 -0.80 -21.42 3.01
CA TRP A 77 -0.73 -21.28 4.46
C TRP A 77 0.65 -21.54 5.09
N LEU A 78 1.63 -21.95 4.29
CA LEU A 78 3.02 -22.05 4.71
C LEU A 78 3.65 -20.68 5.03
N TRP A 79 3.22 -19.62 4.36
CA TRP A 79 4.01 -18.38 4.29
C TRP A 79 3.61 -17.23 5.24
N PRO A 80 2.32 -16.99 5.57
CA PRO A 80 1.94 -15.88 6.42
C PRO A 80 2.55 -15.93 7.83
N GLN A 81 3.22 -14.87 8.27
CA GLN A 81 3.74 -14.72 9.62
C GLN A 81 2.77 -13.97 10.53
N HIS A 82 2.05 -12.99 9.99
CA HIS A 82 1.09 -12.20 10.75
C HIS A 82 -0.23 -12.06 10.00
N LEU A 83 -1.32 -12.10 10.76
CA LEU A 83 -2.64 -11.69 10.31
C LEU A 83 -3.04 -10.45 11.09
N ARG A 84 -3.32 -9.36 10.39
CA ARG A 84 -3.78 -8.09 10.96
C ARG A 84 -5.17 -7.76 10.46
N VAL A 85 -6.00 -7.21 11.34
CA VAL A 85 -7.26 -6.57 10.99
C VAL A 85 -7.15 -5.10 11.40
N GLN A 86 -7.28 -4.21 10.43
CA GLN A 86 -7.30 -2.76 10.63
C GLN A 86 -8.71 -2.25 10.34
N PRO A 87 -9.50 -1.91 11.37
CA PRO A 87 -10.82 -1.37 11.20
C PRO A 87 -10.77 -0.04 10.48
N GLY A 88 -11.66 0.13 9.51
CA GLY A 88 -11.86 1.41 8.87
C GLY A 88 -12.28 2.49 9.86
N ASN A 89 -11.88 3.73 9.61
CA ASN A 89 -12.39 4.91 10.30
C ASN A 89 -13.32 5.67 9.36
N ARG A 90 -14.63 5.54 9.57
CA ARG A 90 -15.65 6.28 8.83
C ARG A 90 -15.91 7.69 9.38
N GLU A 91 -15.37 8.05 10.55
CA GLU A 91 -15.66 9.32 11.23
C GLU A 91 -14.84 10.52 10.71
N THR A 92 -13.75 10.29 9.96
CA THR A 92 -12.90 11.36 9.41
C THR A 92 -13.30 11.74 7.98
N GLY A 93 -14.40 12.49 7.84
CA GLY A 93 -14.73 13.20 6.60
C GLY A 93 -14.91 12.33 5.35
N ARG A 94 -14.95 12.97 4.17
CA ARG A 94 -15.46 12.41 2.89
C ARG A 94 -14.84 11.09 2.39
N ASN A 95 -13.76 10.59 3.00
CA ASN A 95 -13.08 9.36 2.60
C ASN A 95 -12.86 8.45 3.82
N GLY A 96 -13.93 7.87 4.36
CA GLY A 96 -13.79 6.87 5.42
C GLY A 96 -12.90 5.72 4.95
N THR A 97 -11.89 5.34 5.74
CA THR A 97 -11.05 4.17 5.39
C THR A 97 -11.88 2.90 5.53
N VAL A 98 -11.70 1.95 4.61
CA VAL A 98 -12.38 0.65 4.66
C VAL A 98 -11.62 -0.28 5.60
N THR A 99 -12.32 -1.20 6.25
CA THR A 99 -11.66 -2.25 7.04
C THR A 99 -10.77 -3.11 6.16
N GLN A 100 -9.54 -3.35 6.60
CA GLN A 100 -8.53 -4.11 5.88
C GLN A 100 -8.12 -5.35 6.67
N ILE A 101 -7.97 -6.47 5.97
CA ILE A 101 -7.34 -7.69 6.48
C ILE A 101 -5.98 -7.82 5.78
N GLN A 102 -4.90 -8.05 6.53
CA GLN A 102 -3.54 -8.07 6.00
C GLN A 102 -2.84 -9.37 6.40
N LEU A 103 -2.38 -10.14 5.42
CA LEU A 103 -1.54 -11.33 5.59
C LEU A 103 -0.09 -10.98 5.27
N VAL A 104 0.70 -10.73 6.31
CA VAL A 104 2.10 -10.34 6.18
C VAL A 104 2.97 -11.59 6.12
N CYS A 105 3.79 -11.70 5.09
CA CYS A 105 4.74 -12.80 4.90
C CYS A 105 6.18 -12.33 5.18
N LYS A 106 7.03 -13.26 5.60
CA LYS A 106 8.47 -12.99 5.75
C LYS A 106 9.15 -13.20 4.38
N GLY A 107 9.42 -12.10 3.69
CA GLY A 107 10.07 -12.10 2.39
C GLY A 107 11.58 -12.28 2.45
N PRO A 108 12.24 -12.40 1.29
CA PRO A 108 13.70 -12.40 1.19
C PRO A 108 14.28 -11.06 1.65
N GLU A 109 15.55 -11.04 2.05
CA GLU A 109 16.31 -9.82 2.38
C GLU A 109 15.70 -8.93 3.48
N GLY A 110 14.82 -9.49 4.31
CA GLY A 110 14.15 -8.74 5.38
C GLY A 110 12.95 -7.92 4.90
N THR A 111 12.43 -8.20 3.70
CA THR A 111 11.19 -7.60 3.19
C THR A 111 9.94 -8.20 3.84
N PHE A 112 8.86 -7.44 3.87
CA PHE A 112 7.58 -7.86 4.47
C PHE A 112 6.41 -7.63 3.50
N PRO A 113 6.30 -8.41 2.42
CA PRO A 113 5.16 -8.31 1.52
C PRO A 113 3.90 -8.75 2.25
N ALA A 114 2.81 -8.02 2.03
CA ALA A 114 1.51 -8.33 2.62
C ALA A 114 0.41 -8.37 1.58
N LEU A 115 -0.37 -9.45 1.60
CA LEU A 115 -1.60 -9.57 0.85
C LEU A 115 -2.74 -8.93 1.65
N VAL A 116 -3.42 -7.96 1.06
CA VAL A 116 -4.45 -7.15 1.73
C VAL A 116 -5.80 -7.36 1.07
N PHE A 117 -6.83 -7.57 1.89
CA PHE A 117 -8.24 -7.67 1.47
C PHE A 117 -9.04 -6.52 2.06
N ALA A 118 -9.88 -5.87 1.26
CA ALA A 118 -10.74 -4.78 1.71
C ALA A 118 -11.97 -4.63 0.80
N GLY A 119 -13.00 -3.92 1.27
CA GLY A 119 -14.16 -3.59 0.43
C GLY A 119 -15.04 -4.79 0.05
N GLY A 120 -16.02 -4.57 -0.82
CA GLY A 120 -16.98 -5.59 -1.25
C GLY A 120 -17.72 -6.21 -0.06
N GLU A 121 -17.64 -7.53 0.05
CA GLU A 121 -18.22 -8.30 1.17
C GLU A 121 -17.54 -8.02 2.52
N LEU A 122 -16.39 -7.35 2.53
CA LEU A 122 -15.67 -6.91 3.74
C LEU A 122 -15.99 -5.45 4.13
N SER A 123 -17.10 -4.91 3.63
CA SER A 123 -17.55 -3.53 3.90
C SER A 123 -17.94 -3.25 5.36
N THR A 124 -18.06 -4.30 6.19
CA THR A 124 -18.34 -4.20 7.63
C THR A 124 -17.21 -4.80 8.46
N VAL A 125 -16.98 -4.28 9.67
CA VAL A 125 -15.98 -4.83 10.60
C VAL A 125 -16.30 -6.29 10.96
N GLY A 126 -17.57 -6.64 11.18
CA GLY A 126 -17.97 -8.00 11.49
C GLY A 126 -17.69 -9.01 10.35
N ALA A 127 -17.90 -8.61 9.10
CA ALA A 127 -17.57 -9.45 7.95
C ALA A 127 -16.04 -9.64 7.82
N ALA A 128 -15.27 -8.59 8.06
CA ALA A 128 -13.82 -8.67 8.08
C ALA A 128 -13.29 -9.56 9.21
N ASP A 129 -13.85 -9.44 10.42
CA ASP A 129 -13.52 -10.29 11.56
C ASP A 129 -13.86 -11.76 11.28
N HIS A 130 -15.00 -12.03 10.64
CA HIS A 130 -15.39 -13.39 10.27
C HIS A 130 -14.40 -14.02 9.29
N LEU A 131 -14.00 -13.30 8.24
CA LEU A 131 -12.99 -13.77 7.28
C LEU A 131 -11.62 -13.94 7.95
N ALA A 132 -11.19 -12.97 8.77
CA ALA A 132 -9.92 -13.05 9.48
C ALA A 132 -9.88 -14.27 10.42
N ASN A 133 -10.96 -14.55 11.14
CA ASN A 133 -11.06 -15.75 11.97
C ASN A 133 -11.03 -17.03 11.14
N THR A 134 -11.70 -17.05 9.98
CA THR A 134 -11.65 -18.18 9.05
C THR A 134 -10.23 -18.45 8.56
N ILE A 135 -9.50 -17.41 8.13
CA ILE A 135 -8.12 -17.53 7.68
C ILE A 135 -7.19 -17.96 8.84
N ARG A 136 -7.35 -17.36 10.02
CA ARG A 136 -6.59 -17.73 11.22
C ARG A 136 -6.73 -19.22 11.53
N GLN A 137 -7.96 -19.72 11.53
CA GLN A 137 -8.25 -21.12 11.80
C GLN A 137 -7.72 -22.04 10.70
N ALA A 138 -7.85 -21.64 9.43
CA ALA A 138 -7.33 -22.37 8.28
C ALA A 138 -5.81 -22.56 8.37
N ILE A 139 -5.06 -21.47 8.61
CA ILE A 139 -3.61 -21.50 8.75
C ILE A 139 -3.19 -22.34 9.95
N ALA A 140 -3.85 -22.15 11.10
CA ALA A 140 -3.52 -22.89 12.32
C ALA A 140 -3.75 -24.39 12.15
N ARG A 141 -4.88 -24.81 11.56
CA ARG A 141 -5.17 -26.23 11.29
C ARG A 141 -4.18 -26.82 10.29
N PHE A 142 -3.95 -26.13 9.17
CA PHE A 142 -2.99 -26.56 8.16
C PHE A 142 -1.60 -26.83 8.78
N ARG A 143 -1.09 -25.90 9.60
CA ARG A 143 0.23 -26.04 10.21
C ARG A 143 0.31 -27.09 11.30
N VAL A 144 -0.78 -27.33 12.03
CA VAL A 144 -0.86 -28.44 13.00
C VAL A 144 -0.84 -29.79 12.27
N GLU A 145 -1.63 -29.92 11.21
CA GLU A 145 -1.72 -31.17 10.41
C GLU A 145 -0.42 -31.49 9.66
N ASN A 146 0.35 -30.46 9.30
CA ASN A 146 1.59 -30.60 8.54
C ASN A 146 2.85 -30.35 9.38
N ALA A 147 2.75 -30.25 10.72
CA ALA A 147 3.82 -29.77 11.60
C ALA A 147 5.16 -30.51 11.39
N ASP A 148 5.11 -31.83 11.22
CA ASP A 148 6.31 -32.65 10.98
C ASP A 148 6.97 -32.34 9.64
N LEU A 149 6.17 -32.05 8.60
CA LEU A 149 6.66 -31.74 7.25
C LEU A 149 7.30 -30.35 7.17
N ILE A 150 6.75 -29.38 7.88
CA ILE A 150 7.26 -27.99 7.91
C ILE A 150 8.27 -27.75 9.04
N GLY A 151 8.65 -28.80 9.78
CA GLY A 151 9.67 -28.71 10.83
C GLY A 151 9.27 -27.89 12.05
N VAL A 152 7.97 -27.79 12.34
CA VAL A 152 7.46 -27.04 13.50
C VAL A 152 7.68 -27.84 14.79
N PRO A 153 8.43 -27.32 15.78
CA PRO A 153 8.63 -28.03 17.05
C PRO A 153 7.33 -28.35 17.77
N ALA A 154 7.25 -29.49 18.44
CA ALA A 154 6.05 -29.95 19.16
C ALA A 154 5.48 -28.92 20.16
N VAL A 155 6.34 -28.11 20.79
CA VAL A 155 5.91 -27.01 21.69
C VAL A 155 5.17 -25.92 20.91
N GLN A 156 5.65 -25.54 19.73
CA GLN A 156 5.01 -24.56 18.87
C GLN A 156 3.72 -25.12 18.23
N ALA A 157 3.70 -26.41 17.87
CA ALA A 157 2.48 -27.08 17.39
C ALA A 157 1.35 -27.03 18.44
N ARG A 158 1.66 -27.23 19.74
CA ARG A 158 0.69 -27.06 20.83
C ARG A 158 0.19 -25.63 20.97
N MET A 159 1.05 -24.63 20.73
CA MET A 159 0.65 -23.22 20.72
C MET A 159 -0.26 -22.92 19.52
N LEU A 160 0.02 -23.49 18.33
CA LEU A 160 -0.85 -23.39 17.16
C LEU A 160 -2.23 -23.99 17.41
N SER A 161 -2.34 -25.09 18.16
CA SER A 161 -3.64 -25.64 18.56
C SER A 161 -4.47 -24.62 19.35
N ARG A 162 -3.83 -23.73 20.12
CA ARG A 162 -4.51 -22.61 20.80
C ARG A 162 -4.94 -21.53 19.82
N LEU A 163 -4.33 -21.37 18.66
CA LEU A 163 -4.83 -20.46 17.61
C LEU A 163 -6.04 -21.04 16.86
N VAL A 164 -6.32 -22.33 16.97
CA VAL A 164 -7.57 -22.90 16.42
C VAL A 164 -8.77 -22.58 17.32
N ILE A 165 -8.54 -22.51 18.64
CA ILE A 165 -9.60 -22.37 19.67
C ILE A 165 -9.56 -20.99 20.35
N GLY A 166 -8.49 -20.24 20.15
CA GLY A 166 -8.18 -19.01 20.85
C GLY A 166 -9.09 -17.85 20.49
N PRO A 167 -8.98 -16.74 21.24
CA PRO A 167 -9.88 -15.59 21.12
C PRO A 167 -9.96 -15.12 19.69
N GLU A 168 -11.19 -14.89 19.25
CA GLU A 168 -11.50 -14.43 17.92
C GLU A 168 -11.20 -12.95 17.77
N PHE A 169 -10.94 -12.53 16.52
CA PHE A 169 -10.97 -11.12 16.17
C PHE A 169 -12.33 -10.55 16.54
N SER A 170 -12.33 -9.43 17.26
CA SER A 170 -13.52 -8.72 17.73
C SER A 170 -13.19 -7.24 17.74
N ASN A 171 -13.28 -6.64 16.57
CA ASN A 171 -12.96 -5.25 16.33
C ASN A 171 -14.23 -4.39 16.32
N HIS A 172 -14.02 -3.08 16.43
CA HIS A 172 -15.07 -2.08 16.27
C HIS A 172 -14.59 -0.98 15.32
N LEU A 173 -15.53 -0.27 14.72
CA LEU A 173 -15.25 0.83 13.81
C LEU A 173 -14.39 1.90 14.50
N GLY A 174 -13.33 2.37 13.84
CA GLY A 174 -12.38 3.33 14.42
C GLY A 174 -11.48 2.77 15.53
N GLY A 175 -11.56 1.47 15.84
CA GLY A 175 -10.67 0.82 16.81
C GLY A 175 -9.22 0.72 16.33
N GLN A 176 -8.31 0.40 17.25
CA GLN A 176 -6.86 0.28 16.99
C GLN A 176 -6.48 -0.91 16.08
N GLY A 177 -7.42 -1.80 15.81
CA GLY A 177 -7.18 -3.06 15.13
C GLY A 177 -6.46 -4.09 15.99
N GLN A 178 -6.28 -5.28 15.43
CA GLN A 178 -5.73 -6.44 16.11
C GLN A 178 -4.72 -7.14 15.20
N THR A 179 -3.64 -7.66 15.80
CA THR A 179 -2.60 -8.43 15.09
C THR A 179 -2.37 -9.75 15.82
N VAL A 180 -2.32 -10.84 15.07
CA VAL A 180 -2.01 -12.18 15.57
C VAL A 180 -0.77 -12.70 14.84
N THR A 181 0.17 -13.26 15.60
CA THR A 181 1.32 -14.00 15.06
C THR A 181 0.93 -15.44 14.75
N LEU A 182 1.23 -15.87 13.53
CA LEU A 182 0.97 -17.20 13.00
C LEU A 182 2.29 -17.98 13.05
N LEU A 183 2.48 -18.82 14.08
CA LEU A 183 3.72 -19.57 14.29
C LEU A 183 3.98 -20.61 13.20
N GLY A 184 5.24 -20.94 12.94
CA GLY A 184 5.61 -21.99 11.99
C GLY A 184 5.57 -21.51 10.53
N GLU A 185 5.80 -20.23 10.32
CA GLU A 185 5.97 -19.65 8.99
C GLU A 185 7.25 -20.17 8.33
N VAL A 186 7.15 -20.47 7.04
CA VAL A 186 8.31 -20.77 6.19
C VAL A 186 8.66 -19.48 5.44
N PRO A 187 9.94 -19.02 5.46
CA PRO A 187 10.35 -17.86 4.68
C PRO A 187 10.00 -18.02 3.21
N VAL A 188 9.51 -16.94 2.58
CA VAL A 188 9.25 -16.92 1.14
C VAL A 188 10.61 -17.03 0.42
N PRO A 189 10.80 -18.02 -0.47
CA PRO A 189 12.04 -18.15 -1.23
C PRO A 189 12.30 -16.91 -2.07
N ALA A 190 13.56 -16.48 -2.14
CA ALA A 190 13.97 -15.45 -3.10
C ALA A 190 13.65 -15.92 -4.53
N PRO A 191 13.33 -15.00 -5.46
CA PRO A 191 13.37 -15.33 -6.88
C PRO A 191 14.75 -15.91 -7.20
N GLU A 192 14.78 -17.05 -7.91
CA GLU A 192 16.01 -17.56 -8.49
C GLU A 192 16.50 -16.42 -9.38
N VAL A 193 17.70 -15.91 -9.10
CA VAL A 193 18.40 -15.09 -10.07
C VAL A 193 18.60 -16.05 -11.25
N LYS A 194 17.68 -16.02 -12.23
CA LYS A 194 18.04 -16.47 -13.56
C LYS A 194 19.28 -15.66 -13.86
N ASP A 195 20.42 -16.33 -13.94
CA ASP A 195 21.62 -15.78 -14.54
C ASP A 195 21.13 -15.19 -15.86
N LEU A 196 20.90 -13.88 -15.85
CA LEU A 196 20.90 -13.11 -17.07
C LEU A 196 22.25 -13.46 -17.63
N ASP A 197 22.26 -14.13 -18.79
CA ASP A 197 23.46 -14.38 -19.58
C ASP A 197 24.45 -13.29 -19.26
N GLU A 198 25.58 -13.65 -18.63
CA GLU A 198 26.65 -12.71 -18.34
C GLU A 198 26.73 -11.78 -19.55
N PRO A 199 26.62 -10.46 -19.40
CA PRO A 199 26.81 -9.59 -20.55
C PRO A 199 28.22 -9.90 -21.02
N VAL A 200 28.31 -10.69 -22.09
CA VAL A 200 29.56 -10.97 -22.78
C VAL A 200 30.13 -9.60 -22.97
N SER A 201 31.24 -9.34 -22.28
CA SER A 201 31.99 -8.11 -22.45
C SER A 201 32.59 -8.18 -23.84
N ALA A 202 31.74 -7.95 -24.85
CA ALA A 202 32.16 -7.56 -26.16
C ALA A 202 32.94 -6.27 -25.92
N PRO A 203 34.20 -6.19 -26.36
CA PRO A 203 34.96 -4.96 -26.25
C PRO A 203 34.12 -3.88 -26.92
N ARG A 204 33.72 -2.86 -26.16
CA ARG A 204 32.98 -1.70 -26.66
C ARG A 204 33.77 -1.11 -27.82
N ALA A 205 33.37 -1.46 -29.03
CA ALA A 205 33.66 -0.67 -30.20
C ALA A 205 32.99 0.69 -29.94
N TRP A 206 33.81 1.73 -29.86
CA TRP A 206 33.37 3.12 -29.85
C TRP A 206 32.63 3.38 -31.16
N ILE A 207 31.32 3.12 -31.17
CA ILE A 207 30.44 3.63 -32.21
C ILE A 207 30.08 5.04 -31.78
N ASP A 208 30.77 5.98 -32.41
CA ASP A 208 30.56 7.42 -32.37
C ASP A 208 29.05 7.72 -32.49
N ARG A 209 28.43 8.13 -31.39
CA ARG A 209 27.00 8.45 -31.35
C ARG A 209 26.87 9.90 -31.84
N PRO A 210 26.35 10.15 -33.07
CA PRO A 210 26.30 11.50 -33.60
C PRO A 210 25.40 12.36 -32.72
N GLY A 211 25.93 13.47 -32.20
CA GLY A 211 25.18 14.42 -31.38
C GLY A 211 25.60 14.51 -29.91
N LEU A 212 26.60 13.75 -29.46
CA LEU A 212 27.11 13.83 -28.08
C LEU A 212 27.62 15.23 -27.72
N GLU A 213 28.26 15.93 -28.67
CA GLU A 213 28.68 17.32 -28.50
C GLU A 213 27.49 18.30 -28.41
N ALA A 214 26.41 18.03 -29.14
CA ALA A 214 25.21 18.86 -29.10
C ALA A 214 24.45 18.70 -27.77
N ASP A 215 24.46 17.49 -27.20
CA ASP A 215 23.88 17.22 -25.88
C ASP A 215 24.74 17.81 -24.75
N ALA A 216 26.07 17.79 -24.90
CA ALA A 216 26.98 18.45 -23.96
C ALA A 216 26.78 19.98 -23.93
N LEU A 217 26.67 20.61 -25.11
CA LEU A 217 26.37 22.05 -25.21
C LEU A 217 25.02 22.41 -24.58
N ARG A 218 23.99 21.58 -24.81
CA ARG A 218 22.66 21.79 -24.22
C ARG A 218 22.67 21.66 -22.70
N ALA A 219 23.47 20.75 -22.16
CA ALA A 219 23.63 20.57 -20.72
C ALA A 219 24.35 21.77 -20.06
N GLU A 220 25.39 22.30 -20.70
CA GLU A 220 26.09 23.50 -20.21
C GLU A 220 25.19 24.74 -20.23
N GLU A 221 24.38 24.89 -21.26
CA GLU A 221 23.43 26.01 -21.39
C GLU A 221 22.35 25.95 -20.32
N ALA A 222 21.83 24.75 -20.02
CA ALA A 222 20.89 24.53 -18.92
C ALA A 222 21.49 24.88 -17.55
N HIS A 223 22.73 24.46 -17.28
CA HIS A 223 23.42 24.77 -16.03
C HIS A 223 23.67 26.29 -15.87
N ARG A 224 24.03 26.98 -16.97
CA ARG A 224 24.20 28.44 -16.96
C ARG A 224 22.88 29.17 -16.70
N ALA A 225 21.77 28.69 -17.27
CA ALA A 225 20.45 29.22 -17.01
C ALA A 225 20.02 29.05 -15.55
N GLU A 226 20.33 27.92 -14.92
CA GLU A 226 20.03 27.69 -13.50
C GLU A 226 20.80 28.66 -12.58
N LEU A 227 22.09 28.88 -12.85
CA LEU A 227 22.89 29.85 -12.10
C LEU A 227 22.38 31.28 -12.28
N ALA A 228 21.96 31.66 -13.49
CA ALA A 228 21.36 32.97 -13.75
C ALA A 228 20.03 33.14 -13.01
N SER A 229 19.20 32.10 -12.95
CA SER A 229 17.94 32.13 -12.19
C SER A 229 18.20 32.32 -10.69
N ARG A 230 19.22 31.67 -10.13
CA ARG A 230 19.59 31.85 -8.72
C ARG A 230 20.13 33.25 -8.40
N GLN A 231 20.80 33.90 -9.35
CA GLN A 231 21.27 35.28 -9.19
C GLN A 231 20.18 36.32 -9.44
N ALA A 232 19.15 35.99 -10.22
CA ALA A 232 18.06 36.90 -10.58
C ALA A 232 16.91 36.95 -9.56
N GLU A 233 16.92 36.14 -8.49
CA GLU A 233 16.01 36.33 -7.36
C GLU A 233 16.46 37.54 -6.53
N PRO A 234 15.72 38.66 -6.52
CA PRO A 234 15.99 39.74 -5.59
C PRO A 234 15.79 39.22 -4.18
N ASP A 235 16.84 39.34 -3.37
CA ASP A 235 16.94 38.88 -1.98
C ASP A 235 15.61 39.11 -1.24
N LEU A 236 15.08 38.07 -0.60
CA LEU A 236 13.86 38.14 0.19
C LEU A 236 13.94 39.28 1.24
N ALA A 237 15.15 39.63 1.68
CA ALA A 237 15.42 40.79 2.52
C ALA A 237 15.05 42.13 1.85
N SER A 238 15.32 42.32 0.55
CA SER A 238 14.93 43.53 -0.19
C SER A 238 13.41 43.63 -0.34
N ARG A 239 12.73 42.51 -0.59
CA ARG A 239 11.25 42.48 -0.66
C ARG A 239 10.61 42.77 0.69
N ALA A 240 11.17 42.25 1.78
CA ALA A 240 10.70 42.54 3.13
C ALA A 240 10.91 44.03 3.50
N SER A 241 12.03 44.63 3.10
CA SER A 241 12.31 46.05 3.33
C SER A 241 11.34 46.96 2.57
N SER A 242 11.09 46.69 1.29
CA SER A 242 10.10 47.46 0.50
C SER A 242 8.67 47.32 1.02
N LEU A 243 8.33 46.18 1.62
CA LEU A 243 7.00 45.95 2.20
C LEU A 243 6.86 46.68 3.55
N ALA A 244 7.89 46.65 4.39
CA ALA A 244 7.93 47.39 5.65
C ALA A 244 7.81 48.92 5.42
N GLU A 245 8.49 49.44 4.41
CA GLU A 245 8.42 50.87 4.05
C GLU A 245 7.01 51.28 3.57
N ARG A 246 6.34 50.40 2.82
CA ARG A 246 4.97 50.63 2.34
C ARG A 246 3.94 50.58 3.47
N VAL A 247 4.13 49.69 4.44
CA VAL A 247 3.28 49.61 5.65
C VAL A 247 3.50 50.83 6.54
N ALA A 248 4.75 51.28 6.72
CA ALA A 248 5.05 52.48 7.50
C ALA A 248 4.38 53.74 6.90
N ASN A 249 4.40 53.89 5.58
CA ASN A 249 3.73 55.00 4.89
C ASN A 249 2.21 54.99 5.07
N LEU A 250 1.59 53.80 5.06
CA LEU A 250 0.15 53.65 5.28
C LEU A 250 -0.26 54.00 6.71
N VAL A 251 0.59 53.70 7.69
CA VAL A 251 0.34 53.99 9.11
C VAL A 251 0.63 55.45 9.44
N SER A 252 1.56 56.11 8.75
CA SER A 252 1.83 57.54 8.93
C SER A 252 0.80 58.46 8.27
N GLN A 253 0.03 57.96 7.31
CA GLN A 253 -1.18 58.63 6.81
C GLN A 253 -2.34 58.40 7.80
N GLY A 254 -2.20 59.00 8.99
CA GLY A 254 -3.31 59.13 9.92
C GLY A 254 -4.46 59.93 9.30
N PRO A 255 -5.71 59.69 9.73
CA PRO A 255 -6.89 60.35 9.17
C PRO A 255 -6.91 61.82 9.59
N ASP A 256 -6.42 62.71 8.73
CA ASP A 256 -6.56 64.15 8.90
C ASP A 256 -7.56 64.70 7.88
N ASP A 257 -8.62 65.27 8.45
CA ASP A 257 -9.54 66.27 7.92
C ASP A 257 -10.31 65.99 6.62
N GLY A 258 -11.45 65.32 6.81
CA GLY A 258 -12.54 65.28 5.84
C GLY A 258 -13.88 65.02 6.51
N GLN A 259 -14.36 65.95 7.36
CA GLN A 259 -15.75 65.98 7.83
C GLN A 259 -16.71 66.11 6.63
N THR A 260 -17.08 64.99 6.01
CA THR A 260 -18.26 64.91 5.15
C THR A 260 -19.48 64.65 6.02
N ASN A 261 -20.28 65.71 6.18
CA ASN A 261 -21.56 65.77 6.88
C ASN A 261 -22.55 64.69 6.43
N LEU A 262 -22.59 63.55 7.12
CA LEU A 262 -23.61 62.50 6.96
C LEU A 262 -24.96 62.87 7.62
N SER A 263 -25.04 64.00 8.31
CA SER A 263 -26.27 64.54 8.91
C SER A 263 -27.21 65.23 7.92
N ALA A 264 -26.78 65.46 6.66
CA ALA A 264 -27.61 66.10 5.63
C ALA A 264 -28.57 65.15 4.89
N TYR A 265 -28.38 63.83 5.01
CA TYR A 265 -29.15 62.83 4.25
C TYR A 265 -30.28 62.15 5.05
N LEU A 266 -30.40 62.39 6.37
CA LEU A 266 -31.37 61.70 7.23
C LEU A 266 -32.61 62.52 7.61
N ASN A 267 -32.81 63.73 7.05
CA ASN A 267 -33.98 64.59 7.36
C ASN A 267 -34.82 64.97 6.13
N ARG A 268 -34.98 64.06 5.16
CA ARG A 268 -35.91 64.27 4.04
C ARG A 268 -36.88 63.09 3.87
N GLU A 269 -37.67 62.86 4.90
CA GLU A 269 -38.97 62.22 4.78
C GLU A 269 -40.00 63.11 5.49
N TYR A 270 -40.76 63.88 4.70
CA TYR A 270 -42.19 64.21 4.83
C TYR A 270 -42.63 64.98 3.58
#